data_AF-A0A964LMH8-F1
#
_entry.id   AF-A0A964LMH8-F1
#
_cell.length_a   1.000
_cell.length_b   1.000
_cell.length_c   1.000
_cell.angle_alpha   90.00
_cell.angle_beta   90.00
_cell.angle_gamma   90.00
#
_symmetry.space_group_name_H-M   'P 1'
#
loop_
_entity.id
_entity.type
_entity.pdbx_description
1 polymer ?
#
loop_
_entity_poly.entity_id
_entity_poly.type
_entity_poly.pdbx_seq_one_letter_code
_entity_poly.pdbx_strand_id
1 'polypeptide(L)'
;MTTQNNAFMNFPGFQKEALEPMMAANAVATDAFERLSRQNYAVLGDYINFAVEQARLSTQASDYAQLLAKQTEHARTFGEQLVRRSQEYVEIMSAFQAKAQATAQATAQATAQATAQATAQAVTQAPVAKSKAA
;
A
#
# COMPACT_ATOMS: atom_id res chain seq x y z
N MET A 1 8.85 -29.12 -39.64
CA MET A 1 7.77 -28.84 -38.68
C MET A 1 8.37 -28.91 -37.29
N THR A 2 8.44 -27.81 -36.52
CA THR A 2 8.46 -27.76 -35.02
C THR A 2 8.92 -26.39 -34.51
N THR A 3 8.14 -25.32 -34.74
CA THR A 3 8.41 -24.03 -34.08
C THR A 3 7.17 -23.40 -33.46
N GLN A 4 5.96 -23.89 -33.78
CA GLN A 4 4.72 -23.36 -33.21
C GLN A 4 4.36 -23.92 -31.81
N ASN A 5 5.05 -24.96 -31.30
CA ASN A 5 4.65 -25.63 -30.05
C ASN A 5 5.18 -24.97 -28.76
N ASN A 6 6.07 -23.97 -28.83
CA ASN A 6 6.65 -23.34 -27.64
C ASN A 6 5.84 -22.15 -27.12
N ALA A 7 5.01 -21.51 -27.95
CA ALA A 7 4.20 -20.37 -27.53
C ALA A 7 3.02 -20.79 -26.62
N PHE A 8 2.44 -21.97 -26.86
CA PHE A 8 1.29 -22.48 -26.09
C PHE A 8 1.70 -23.15 -24.76
N MET A 9 2.92 -23.71 -24.64
CA MET A 9 3.42 -24.29 -23.37
C MET A 9 3.94 -23.25 -22.37
N ASN A 10 4.11 -21.99 -22.79
CA ASN A 10 4.51 -20.88 -21.92
C ASN A 10 3.33 -20.16 -21.23
N PHE A 11 2.09 -20.66 -21.39
CA PHE A 11 0.89 -20.07 -20.81
C PHE A 11 0.94 -19.96 -19.26
N PRO A 12 1.45 -20.95 -18.51
CA PRO A 12 1.58 -20.85 -17.05
C PRO A 12 2.62 -19.82 -16.61
N GLY A 13 3.74 -19.72 -17.34
CA GLY A 13 4.78 -18.71 -17.08
C GLY A 13 4.28 -17.30 -17.37
N PHE A 14 3.66 -17.09 -18.52
CA PHE A 14 3.10 -15.79 -18.90
C PHE A 14 1.97 -15.32 -17.97
N GLN A 15 1.10 -16.22 -17.49
CA GLN A 15 0.13 -15.89 -16.45
C GLN A 15 0.83 -15.46 -15.16
N LYS A 16 1.87 -16.17 -14.72
CA LYS A 16 2.58 -15.84 -13.49
C LYS A 16 3.33 -14.50 -13.59
N GLU A 17 4.11 -14.29 -14.64
CA GLU A 17 4.85 -13.04 -14.88
C GLU A 17 3.93 -11.83 -15.08
N ALA A 18 2.76 -11.99 -15.68
CA ALA A 18 1.83 -10.88 -15.90
C ALA A 18 0.94 -10.59 -14.67
N LEU A 19 0.59 -11.61 -13.87
CA LEU A 19 -0.31 -11.46 -12.73
C LEU A 19 0.41 -11.02 -11.45
N GLU A 20 1.66 -11.43 -11.23
CA GLU A 20 2.41 -11.08 -10.01
C GLU A 20 2.51 -9.55 -9.77
N PRO A 21 2.84 -8.70 -10.76
CA PRO A 21 2.86 -7.25 -10.57
C PRO A 21 1.49 -6.67 -10.22
N MET A 22 0.42 -7.21 -10.83
CA MET A 22 -0.94 -6.77 -10.56
C MET A 22 -1.39 -7.17 -9.15
N MET A 23 -1.05 -8.38 -8.71
CA MET A 23 -1.30 -8.85 -7.34
C MET A 23 -0.54 -8.02 -6.32
N ALA A 24 0.73 -7.69 -6.57
CA ALA A 24 1.54 -6.85 -5.69
C ALA A 24 0.96 -5.43 -5.58
N ALA A 25 0.56 -4.82 -6.70
CA ALA A 25 -0.09 -3.52 -6.70
C ALA A 25 -1.42 -3.53 -5.92
N ASN A 26 -2.25 -4.57 -6.13
CA ASN A 26 -3.50 -4.75 -5.40
C ASN A 26 -3.29 -4.93 -3.90
N ALA A 27 -2.24 -5.63 -3.48
CA ALA A 27 -1.89 -5.79 -2.08
C ALA A 27 -1.52 -4.44 -1.43
N VAL A 28 -0.73 -3.61 -2.11
CA VAL A 28 -0.38 -2.26 -1.63
C VAL A 28 -1.61 -1.36 -1.54
N ALA A 29 -2.49 -1.41 -2.53
CA ALA A 29 -3.73 -0.63 -2.51
C ALA A 29 -4.68 -1.07 -1.39
N THR A 30 -4.84 -2.38 -1.19
CA THR A 30 -5.71 -2.95 -0.14
C THR A 30 -5.20 -2.60 1.26
N ASP A 31 -3.88 -2.70 1.49
CA ASP A 31 -3.25 -2.29 2.75
C ASP A 31 -3.49 -0.80 3.04
N ALA A 32 -3.31 0.07 2.05
CA ALA A 32 -3.57 1.50 2.21
C ALA A 32 -5.05 1.79 2.49
N PHE A 33 -5.96 1.13 1.77
CA PHE A 33 -7.40 1.24 1.99
C PHE A 33 -7.79 0.81 3.40
N GLU A 34 -7.30 -0.32 3.88
CA GLU A 34 -7.57 -0.79 5.23
C GLU A 34 -7.09 0.22 6.27
N ARG A 35 -5.83 0.67 6.16
CA ARG A 35 -5.24 1.61 7.12
C ARG A 35 -5.97 2.96 7.12
N LEU A 36 -6.30 3.50 5.96
CA LEU A 36 -7.10 4.73 5.84
C LEU A 36 -8.50 4.56 6.45
N SER A 37 -9.16 3.44 6.19
CA SER A 37 -10.51 3.17 6.70
C SER A 37 -10.52 3.09 8.23
N ARG A 38 -9.54 2.37 8.81
CA ARG A 38 -9.35 2.31 10.26
C ARG A 38 -9.03 3.68 10.85
N GLN A 39 -8.22 4.48 10.15
CA GLN A 39 -7.89 5.84 10.59
C GLN A 39 -9.13 6.75 10.61
N ASN A 40 -9.95 6.72 9.55
CA ASN A 40 -11.21 7.46 9.51
C ASN A 40 -12.14 7.05 10.65
N TYR A 41 -12.27 5.75 10.90
CA TYR A 41 -13.07 5.24 12.01
C TYR A 41 -12.57 5.75 13.37
N ALA A 42 -11.25 5.80 13.55
CA ALA A 42 -10.64 6.29 14.78
C ALA A 42 -10.89 7.80 14.98
N VAL A 43 -10.78 8.60 13.92
CA VAL A 43 -11.14 10.03 13.93
C VAL A 43 -12.60 10.23 14.32
N LEU A 44 -13.53 9.50 13.67
CA LEU A 44 -14.95 9.55 14.02
C LEU A 44 -15.20 9.17 15.49
N GLY A 45 -14.50 8.17 16.01
CA GLY A 45 -14.54 7.79 17.41
C GLY A 45 -14.13 8.93 18.34
N ASP A 46 -13.06 9.65 18.01
CA ASP A 46 -12.58 10.80 18.79
C ASP A 46 -13.62 11.94 18.82
N TYR A 47 -14.28 12.24 17.69
CA TYR A 47 -15.38 13.21 17.63
C TYR A 47 -16.58 12.79 18.49
N ILE A 48 -16.98 11.51 18.43
CA ILE A 48 -18.09 10.99 19.22
C ILE A 48 -17.76 11.08 20.71
N ASN A 49 -16.55 10.69 21.11
CA ASN A 49 -16.10 10.78 22.50
C ASN A 49 -16.12 12.23 22.98
N PHE A 50 -15.60 13.17 22.20
CA PHE A 50 -15.68 14.59 22.53
C PHE A 50 -17.12 15.06 22.72
N ALA A 51 -18.04 14.72 21.81
CA ALA A 51 -19.45 15.08 21.92
C ALA A 51 -20.12 14.48 23.17
N VAL A 52 -19.78 13.24 23.53
CA VAL A 52 -20.28 12.59 24.75
C VAL A 52 -19.77 13.30 26.01
N GLU A 53 -18.50 13.68 26.07
CA GLU A 53 -17.96 14.45 27.20
C GLU A 53 -18.62 15.85 27.29
N GLN A 54 -18.82 16.53 26.16
CA GLN A 54 -19.57 17.80 26.12
C GLN A 54 -21.01 17.66 26.61
N ALA A 55 -21.71 16.56 26.28
CA ALA A 55 -23.05 16.32 26.78
C ALA A 55 -23.08 16.06 28.29
N ARG A 56 -22.03 15.42 28.84
CA ARG A 56 -21.94 15.05 30.27
C ARG A 56 -21.38 16.17 31.14
N LEU A 57 -20.74 17.18 30.56
CA LEU A 57 -20.11 18.30 31.27
C LEU A 57 -21.01 18.94 32.33
N SER A 58 -22.29 19.15 32.02
CA SER A 58 -23.29 19.72 32.94
C SER A 58 -23.61 18.83 34.15
N THR A 59 -23.42 17.51 34.03
CA THR A 59 -23.66 16.54 35.11
C THR A 59 -22.40 16.25 35.94
N GLN A 60 -21.25 16.73 35.48
CA GLN A 60 -19.94 16.38 36.01
C GLN A 60 -19.27 17.52 36.80
N ALA A 61 -19.85 18.73 36.81
CA ALA A 61 -19.29 19.89 37.48
C ALA A 61 -20.24 20.37 38.59
N SER A 62 -19.68 20.57 39.79
CA SER A 62 -20.45 21.08 40.95
C SER A 62 -20.60 22.61 40.95
N ASP A 63 -19.76 23.30 40.16
CA ASP A 63 -19.73 24.74 40.05
C ASP A 63 -19.20 25.17 38.67
N TYR A 64 -19.29 26.48 38.37
CA TYR A 64 -18.88 27.04 37.09
C TYR A 64 -17.37 26.96 36.84
N ALA A 65 -16.54 27.07 37.88
CA ALA A 65 -15.09 27.00 37.72
C ALA A 65 -14.66 25.58 37.32
N GLN A 66 -15.25 24.55 37.93
CA GLN A 66 -15.07 23.16 37.55
C GLN A 66 -15.57 22.88 36.13
N LEU A 67 -16.71 23.46 35.74
CA LEU A 67 -17.23 23.32 34.38
C LEU A 67 -16.24 23.86 33.35
N LEU A 68 -15.72 25.07 33.56
CA LEU A 68 -14.76 25.71 32.66
C LEU A 68 -13.43 24.94 32.60
N ALA A 69 -12.96 24.44 33.74
CA ALA A 69 -11.76 23.62 33.81
C ALA A 69 -11.92 22.33 32.99
N LYS A 70 -13.02 21.60 33.17
CA LYS A 70 -13.32 20.38 32.39
C LYS A 70 -13.51 20.66 30.91
N GLN A 71 -14.18 21.75 30.56
CA GLN A 71 -14.37 22.13 29.16
C GLN A 71 -13.03 22.39 28.46
N THR A 72 -12.12 23.09 29.15
CA THR A 72 -10.77 23.37 28.65
C THR A 72 -9.96 22.08 28.52
N GLU A 73 -10.02 21.19 29.50
CA GLU A 73 -9.35 19.89 29.49
C GLU A 73 -9.82 19.04 28.30
N HIS A 74 -11.14 18.85 28.14
CA HIS A 74 -11.69 18.06 27.04
C HIS A 74 -11.33 18.65 25.67
N ALA A 75 -11.39 19.97 25.52
CA ALA A 75 -10.98 20.64 24.28
C ALA A 75 -9.49 20.43 23.99
N ARG A 76 -8.62 20.51 25.02
CA ARG A 76 -7.18 20.26 24.89
C ARG A 76 -6.91 18.83 24.47
N THR A 77 -7.49 17.85 25.15
CA THR A 77 -7.34 16.42 24.83
C THR A 77 -7.83 16.11 23.42
N PHE A 78 -8.97 16.66 23.02
CA PHE A 78 -9.49 16.48 21.67
C PHE A 78 -8.56 17.11 20.62
N GLY A 79 -8.02 18.30 20.88
CA GLY A 79 -7.02 18.93 20.02
C GLY A 79 -5.74 18.09 19.87
N GLU A 80 -5.22 17.54 20.97
CA GLU A 80 -4.06 16.62 20.95
C GLU A 80 -4.34 15.36 20.12
N GLN A 81 -5.55 14.79 20.24
CA GLN A 81 -5.97 13.66 19.41
C GLN A 81 -5.97 14.04 17.92
N LEU A 82 -6.57 15.17 17.53
CA LEU A 82 -6.60 15.60 16.13
C LEU A 82 -5.20 15.83 15.55
N VAL A 83 -4.28 16.41 16.32
CA VAL A 83 -2.88 16.56 15.90
C VAL A 83 -2.24 15.20 15.66
N ARG A 84 -2.39 14.26 16.58
CA ARG A 84 -1.91 12.88 16.41
C ARG A 84 -2.52 12.21 15.18
N ARG A 85 -3.84 12.35 14.97
CA ARG A 85 -4.52 11.80 13.79
C ARG A 85 -3.96 12.34 12.49
N SER A 86 -3.61 13.62 12.45
CA SER A 86 -2.98 14.23 11.26
C SER A 86 -1.62 13.60 10.93
N GLN A 87 -0.80 13.33 11.95
CA GLN A 87 0.50 12.67 11.80
C GLN A 87 0.32 11.23 11.30
N GLU A 88 -0.63 10.50 11.87
CA GLU A 88 -0.97 9.14 11.43
C GLU A 88 -1.42 9.10 9.96
N TYR A 89 -2.17 10.09 9.45
CA TYR A 89 -2.48 10.16 8.01
C TYR A 89 -1.22 10.36 7.15
N VAL A 90 -0.31 11.25 7.56
CA VAL A 90 0.95 11.47 6.86
C VAL A 90 1.78 10.19 6.82
N GLU A 91 1.82 9.43 7.91
CA GLU A 91 2.50 8.14 7.97
C GLU A 91 1.87 7.10 7.04
N ILE A 92 0.53 7.01 6.97
CA ILE A 92 -0.16 6.10 6.06
C ILE A 92 0.18 6.45 4.61
N MET A 93 0.14 7.73 4.23
CA MET A 93 0.47 8.19 2.88
C MET A 93 1.94 7.94 2.53
N SER A 94 2.85 8.26 3.45
CA SER A 94 4.29 8.06 3.23
C SER A 94 4.62 6.57 3.08
N ALA A 95 4.01 5.72 3.91
CA ALA A 95 4.17 4.27 3.81
C ALA A 95 3.60 3.71 2.50
N PHE A 96 2.44 4.19 2.05
CA PHE A 96 1.88 3.82 0.76
C PHE A 96 2.81 4.23 -0.39
N GLN A 97 3.29 5.48 -0.41
CA GLN A 97 4.23 5.97 -1.42
C GLN A 97 5.50 5.11 -1.48
N ALA A 98 6.09 4.80 -0.32
CA ALA A 98 7.28 3.96 -0.24
C ALA A 98 7.02 2.55 -0.78
N LYS A 99 5.93 1.90 -0.36
CA LYS A 99 5.54 0.57 -0.86
C LYS A 99 5.24 0.56 -2.36
N ALA A 100 4.57 1.58 -2.85
CA ALA A 100 4.25 1.72 -4.28
C ALA A 100 5.53 1.89 -5.12
N GLN A 101 6.46 2.75 -4.69
CA GLN A 101 7.76 2.90 -5.35
C GLN A 101 8.58 1.61 -5.33
N ALA A 102 8.64 0.91 -4.18
CA ALA A 102 9.34 -0.37 -4.07
C ALA A 102 8.73 -1.42 -5.01
N THR A 103 7.40 -1.49 -5.10
CA THR A 103 6.69 -2.40 -6.01
C THR A 103 6.98 -2.08 -7.48
N ALA A 104 6.99 -0.80 -7.85
CA ALA A 104 7.33 -0.37 -9.20
C ALA A 104 8.78 -0.71 -9.58
N GLN A 105 9.73 -0.47 -8.66
CA GLN A 105 11.14 -0.81 -8.86
C GLN A 105 11.35 -2.33 -9.01
N ALA A 106 10.70 -3.12 -8.15
CA ALA A 106 10.76 -4.58 -8.24
C ALA A 106 10.22 -5.09 -9.58
N THR A 107 9.10 -4.53 -10.04
CA THR A 107 8.50 -4.87 -11.35
C THR A 107 9.42 -4.51 -12.52
N ALA A 108 10.06 -3.34 -12.47
CA ALA A 108 11.02 -2.91 -13.49
C ALA A 108 12.25 -3.83 -13.54
N GLN A 109 12.78 -4.21 -12.37
CA GLN A 109 13.91 -5.14 -12.27
C GLN A 109 13.55 -6.53 -12.78
N ALA A 110 12.37 -7.06 -12.42
CA ALA A 110 11.89 -8.34 -12.90
C ALA A 110 11.75 -8.37 -14.43
N THR A 111 11.17 -7.32 -15.02
CA THR A 111 11.06 -7.17 -16.49
C THR A 111 12.43 -7.13 -17.17
N ALA A 112 13.39 -6.40 -16.60
CA ALA A 112 14.75 -6.32 -17.12
C ALA A 112 15.48 -7.67 -17.07
N GLN A 113 15.34 -8.40 -15.96
CA GLN A 113 15.91 -9.74 -15.78
C GLN A 113 15.29 -10.75 -16.75
N ALA A 114 13.96 -10.74 -16.91
CA ALA A 114 13.26 -11.60 -17.86
C ALA A 114 13.73 -11.35 -19.31
N THR A 115 13.92 -10.08 -19.68
CA THR A 115 14.42 -9.71 -21.02
C THR A 115 15.86 -10.18 -21.24
N ALA A 116 16.72 -10.04 -20.23
CA ALA A 116 18.10 -10.51 -20.29
C ALA A 116 18.20 -12.05 -20.40
N GLN A 117 17.36 -12.78 -19.64
CA GLN A 117 17.28 -14.24 -19.70
C GLN A 117 16.76 -14.73 -21.05
N ALA A 118 15.71 -14.09 -21.59
CA ALA A 118 15.19 -14.41 -22.92
C ALA A 118 16.25 -14.20 -24.02
N THR A 119 17.05 -13.14 -23.90
CA THR A 119 18.15 -12.86 -24.84
C THR A 119 19.27 -13.91 -24.73
N ALA A 120 19.66 -14.32 -23.51
CA ALA A 120 20.66 -15.35 -23.30
C ALA A 120 20.22 -16.74 -23.81
N GLN A 121 18.93 -17.07 -23.66
CA GLN A 121 18.34 -18.30 -24.19
C GLN A 121 18.28 -18.30 -25.73
N ALA A 122 17.99 -17.15 -26.35
CA ALA A 122 18.02 -17.02 -27.81
C ALA A 122 19.43 -17.17 -28.40
N VAL A 123 20.46 -16.70 -27.70
CA VAL A 123 21.87 -16.83 -28.11
C VAL A 123 22.39 -18.27 -27.95
N THR A 124 21.92 -19.01 -26.95
CA THR A 124 22.33 -20.41 -26.71
C THR A 124 21.60 -21.43 -27.58
N GLN A 125 20.42 -21.09 -28.11
CA GLN A 125 19.64 -21.95 -29.02
C GLN A 125 19.87 -21.67 -30.51
N ALA A 126 20.70 -20.69 -30.87
CA ALA A 126 21.09 -20.46 -32.27
C ALA A 126 21.86 -21.69 -32.78
N PRO A 127 21.40 -22.38 -33.86
CA PRO A 127 22.08 -23.56 -34.37
C PRO A 127 23.48 -23.18 -34.83
N VAL A 128 24.46 -24.03 -34.52
CA VAL A 128 25.83 -24.00 -35.03
C VAL A 128 25.80 -24.23 -36.55
N ALA A 129 25.33 -23.24 -37.30
CA ALA A 129 25.25 -23.25 -38.75
C ALA A 129 26.24 -22.19 -39.25
N LYS A 130 27.53 -22.57 -39.26
CA LYS A 130 28.59 -22.12 -40.20
C LYS A 130 29.97 -22.48 -39.63
N SER A 131 30.32 -23.77 -39.67
CA SER A 131 31.72 -24.18 -39.74
C SER A 131 31.80 -25.52 -40.45
N LYS A 132 31.65 -25.48 -41.77
CA LYS A 132 32.21 -26.39 -42.77
C LYS A 132 31.67 -25.99 -44.14
N ALA A 133 32.39 -25.12 -44.83
CA ALA A 133 32.49 -25.19 -46.27
C ALA A 133 33.95 -25.53 -46.54
N ALA A 134 34.12 -26.75 -47.07
CA ALA A 134 35.37 -27.31 -47.58
C ALA A 134 35.84 -26.58 -48.84
#